data_AF-A0A166A7M5-F1
#
_entry.id   AF-A0A166A7M5-F1
#
_cell.length_a   1.000
_cell.length_b   1.000
_cell.length_c   1.000
_cell.angle_alpha   90.00
_cell.angle_beta   90.00
_cell.angle_gamma   90.00
#
_symmetry.space_group_name_H-M   'P 1'
#
loop_
_entity.id
_entity.type
_entity.pdbx_description
1 polymer ?
#
loop_
_entity_poly.entity_id
_entity_poly.type
_entity_poly.pdbx_seq_one_letter_code
_entity_poly.pdbx_strand_id
1 'polypeptide(L)'
;MSPHSPVPAGTGPYSGPSASVFHDSTNELSTMRTTMQALQAELGRMKQQFGEAGAIGPMRNTRGAKTKEKKTKPWFKDPSTDVHKEVVKKLRTLSTRELRELLGVPDNRILLPHRDAHPLDDNGQATGFNVDFTCRADHSYNAPLLHRAITNVVAKAKDAPEGFTSIVNCPPIDTAAAKFTVYGSYDNLKRTYREQNSVEAAAAKKLRDRNNRHQSRMRQKRDRRLEAVPAFITLFERDPTDLIETEYMSVDESADGDEAKEQQWWNMLGYPPHLRTDDHKPFATQTVDWRAFWVTWIFYELDRMHRVMRKAKTARATYPRVAAHLGGPHMDEPPKTIPPFNMVDPSWFAFCEAVEPAKVNVEKWRAALPPDGWESYDTESGKWPPFYGSQTGGSQPSLPPSEDGGGSQPVLPPAEGSSSAEA
;
A
#
# COMPACT_ATOMS: atom_id res chain seq x y z
N MET A 1 66.64 9.98 -54.63
CA MET A 1 68.11 9.92 -54.77
C MET A 1 68.70 10.08 -53.37
N SER A 2 69.25 9.02 -52.80
CA SER A 2 70.15 9.11 -51.64
C SER A 2 71.54 9.53 -52.12
N PRO A 3 72.39 10.15 -51.28
CA PRO A 3 73.35 9.32 -50.54
C PRO A 3 73.76 9.80 -49.12
N HIS A 4 73.98 8.80 -48.26
CA HIS A 4 75.04 8.59 -47.24
C HIS A 4 75.72 9.73 -46.44
N SER A 5 75.56 9.62 -45.11
CA SER A 5 76.56 9.54 -43.99
C SER A 5 77.57 10.70 -43.75
N PRO A 6 78.12 10.96 -42.53
CA PRO A 6 78.42 9.99 -41.45
C PRO A 6 78.24 10.45 -39.96
N VAL A 7 78.49 9.48 -39.07
CA VAL A 7 78.60 9.51 -37.59
C VAL A 7 79.93 10.16 -37.12
N PRO A 8 79.97 10.82 -35.93
CA PRO A 8 80.85 10.36 -34.82
C PRO A 8 80.15 10.48 -33.44
N ALA A 9 80.10 9.42 -32.63
CA ALA A 9 81.08 9.04 -31.59
C ALA A 9 81.36 10.14 -30.55
N GLY A 10 80.64 10.11 -29.43
CA GLY A 10 80.87 10.91 -28.23
C GLY A 10 80.55 10.11 -26.97
N THR A 11 81.59 9.53 -26.37
CA THR A 11 81.62 8.79 -25.11
C THR A 11 81.46 9.72 -23.90
N GLY A 12 80.52 9.40 -23.00
CA GLY A 12 80.35 10.05 -21.69
C GLY A 12 79.75 9.07 -20.67
N PRO A 13 80.25 9.04 -19.42
CA PRO A 13 80.24 7.83 -18.59
C PRO A 13 78.93 7.57 -17.83
N TYR A 14 78.62 6.26 -17.75
CA TYR A 14 77.67 5.63 -16.84
C TYR A 14 77.91 6.10 -15.39
N SER A 15 76.90 6.73 -14.80
CA SER A 15 76.73 6.81 -13.34
C SER A 15 75.59 5.86 -12.98
N GLY A 16 75.94 4.72 -12.40
CA GLY A 16 74.96 3.76 -11.90
C GLY A 16 74.21 4.32 -10.69
N PRO A 17 72.90 4.06 -10.54
CA PRO A 17 72.25 4.27 -9.26
C PRO A 17 72.77 3.24 -8.25
N SER A 18 73.35 3.75 -7.17
CA SER A 18 73.72 2.99 -5.98
C SER A 18 72.54 2.15 -5.47
N ALA A 19 72.75 0.84 -5.45
CA ALA A 19 71.95 -0.10 -4.70
C ALA A 19 72.27 0.06 -3.21
N SER A 20 71.46 0.79 -2.45
CA SER A 20 71.52 0.75 -0.98
C SER A 20 70.30 1.37 -0.27
N VAL A 21 69.07 0.92 -0.54
CA VAL A 21 67.97 1.03 0.45
C VAL A 21 66.96 -0.10 0.22
N PHE A 22 67.24 -1.29 0.76
CA PHE A 22 66.27 -2.39 0.86
C PHE A 22 66.44 -3.11 2.20
N HIS A 23 66.46 -2.35 3.29
CA HIS A 23 66.37 -2.87 4.66
C HIS A 23 65.54 -1.88 5.49
N ASP A 24 64.22 -1.90 5.34
CA ASP A 24 63.32 -1.49 6.44
C ASP A 24 61.85 -1.92 6.33
N SER A 25 61.40 -2.51 5.22
CA SER A 25 59.99 -2.96 5.11
C SER A 25 59.65 -4.21 5.94
N THR A 26 60.65 -4.94 6.46
CA THR A 26 60.43 -6.11 7.33
C THR A 26 60.17 -5.71 8.78
N ASN A 27 60.67 -4.56 9.23
CA ASN A 27 60.44 -4.05 10.59
C ASN A 27 59.01 -3.51 10.74
N GLU A 28 58.48 -2.81 9.74
CA GLU A 28 57.12 -2.26 9.82
C GLU A 28 56.04 -3.36 9.84
N LEU A 29 56.20 -4.41 9.04
CA LEU A 29 55.28 -5.57 9.04
C LEU A 29 55.35 -6.40 10.33
N SER A 30 56.55 -6.50 10.92
CA SER A 30 56.76 -7.09 12.26
C SER A 30 56.03 -6.28 13.33
N THR A 31 56.15 -4.96 13.29
CA THR A 31 55.52 -4.04 14.24
C THR A 31 53.99 -4.09 14.12
N MET A 32 53.46 -4.10 12.89
CA MET A 32 52.02 -4.26 12.62
C MET A 32 51.48 -5.59 13.16
N ARG A 33 52.15 -6.72 12.93
CA ARG A 33 51.70 -8.02 13.47
C ARG A 33 51.67 -8.03 14.99
N THR A 34 52.68 -7.44 15.62
CA THR A 34 52.76 -7.35 17.08
C THR A 34 51.63 -6.50 17.66
N THR A 35 51.34 -5.33 17.05
CA THR A 35 50.21 -4.48 17.48
C THR A 35 48.85 -5.16 17.29
N MET A 36 48.67 -5.91 16.19
CA MET A 36 47.41 -6.60 15.90
C MET A 36 47.15 -7.75 16.89
N GLN A 37 48.21 -8.47 17.28
CA GLN A 37 48.12 -9.50 18.33
C GLN A 37 47.85 -8.89 19.71
N ALA A 38 48.44 -7.74 20.04
CA ALA A 38 48.17 -7.03 21.29
C ALA A 38 46.71 -6.57 21.38
N LEU A 39 46.15 -6.04 20.29
CA LEU A 39 44.74 -5.63 20.22
C LEU A 39 43.79 -6.83 20.32
N GLN A 40 44.11 -7.97 19.69
CA GLN A 40 43.31 -9.19 19.85
C GLN A 40 43.35 -9.73 21.28
N ALA A 41 44.49 -9.66 21.96
CA ALA A 41 44.60 -10.05 23.37
C ALA A 41 43.82 -9.10 24.29
N GLU A 42 43.83 -7.80 24.01
CA GLU A 42 43.06 -6.80 24.77
C GLU A 42 41.55 -6.97 24.57
N LEU A 43 41.11 -7.28 23.35
CA LEU A 43 39.72 -7.59 23.05
C LEU A 43 39.25 -8.90 23.71
N GLY A 44 40.16 -9.88 23.84
CA GLY A 44 39.96 -11.08 24.65
C GLY A 44 39.79 -10.77 26.13
N ARG A 45 40.66 -9.91 26.69
CA ARG A 45 40.55 -9.46 28.09
C ARG A 45 39.27 -8.67 28.37
N MET A 46 38.86 -7.78 27.46
CA MET A 46 37.60 -7.06 27.59
C MET A 46 36.41 -8.03 27.55
N LYS A 47 36.38 -9.01 26.64
CA LYS A 47 35.32 -10.02 26.63
C LYS A 47 35.28 -10.85 27.90
N GLN A 48 36.43 -11.13 28.51
CA GLN A 48 36.50 -11.85 29.78
C GLN A 48 36.01 -10.97 30.95
N GLN A 49 36.38 -9.69 30.99
CA GLN A 49 35.85 -8.73 31.98
C GLN A 49 34.33 -8.52 31.85
N PHE A 50 33.79 -8.46 30.62
CA PHE A 50 32.34 -8.38 30.41
C PHE A 50 31.61 -9.69 30.63
N GLY A 51 32.26 -10.83 30.39
CA GLY A 51 31.74 -12.17 30.70
C GLY A 51 31.64 -12.43 32.20
N GLU A 52 32.62 -11.97 32.98
CA GLU A 52 32.63 -12.07 34.45
C GLU A 52 31.69 -11.04 35.11
N ALA A 53 31.45 -9.88 34.49
CA ALA A 53 30.41 -8.93 34.91
C ALA A 53 28.98 -9.44 34.67
N GLY A 54 28.80 -10.47 33.83
CA GLY A 54 27.52 -11.14 33.57
C GLY A 54 27.10 -12.18 34.63
N ALA A 55 27.95 -12.47 35.61
CA ALA A 55 27.68 -13.43 36.69
C ALA A 55 27.11 -12.79 37.98
N ILE A 56 26.70 -11.51 37.92
CA ILE A 56 25.85 -10.92 38.96
C ILE A 56 24.42 -11.03 38.46
N GLY A 57 23.75 -12.11 38.90
CA GLY A 57 22.30 -12.27 38.72
C GLY A 57 21.56 -11.00 39.14
N PRO A 58 20.39 -10.70 38.54
CA PRO A 58 19.69 -9.45 38.80
C PRO A 58 19.45 -9.28 40.29
N MET A 59 20.10 -8.29 40.88
CA MET A 59 19.90 -7.89 42.27
C MET A 59 18.46 -7.40 42.37
N ARG A 60 17.60 -8.31 42.83
CA ARG A 60 16.17 -8.12 43.00
C ARG A 60 16.00 -7.05 44.08
N ASN A 61 15.80 -5.80 43.68
CA ASN A 61 15.28 -4.77 44.55
C ASN A 61 13.92 -5.26 45.09
N THR A 62 13.91 -5.88 46.26
CA THR A 62 12.72 -6.19 47.05
C THR A 62 12.19 -4.93 47.73
N ARG A 63 12.03 -3.84 46.97
CA ARG A 63 10.88 -2.97 47.24
C ARG A 63 9.68 -3.79 46.79
N GLY A 64 8.72 -4.03 47.69
CA GLY A 64 7.51 -4.78 47.42
C GLY A 64 6.76 -4.28 46.19
N ALA A 65 7.21 -4.69 45.01
CA ALA A 65 6.47 -4.65 43.79
C ALA A 65 5.40 -5.71 44.01
N LYS A 66 4.23 -5.27 44.50
CA LYS A 66 3.00 -6.01 44.29
C LYS A 66 3.02 -6.37 42.82
N THR A 67 3.27 -7.64 42.52
CA THR A 67 3.12 -8.22 41.19
C THR A 67 1.68 -7.91 40.84
N LYS A 68 1.46 -6.79 40.14
CA LYS A 68 0.16 -6.51 39.54
C LYS A 68 0.00 -7.68 38.58
N GLU A 69 -0.80 -8.66 38.96
CA GLU A 69 -1.29 -9.68 38.04
C GLU A 69 -1.61 -8.94 36.75
N LYS A 70 -0.95 -9.34 35.65
CA LYS A 70 -1.28 -8.81 34.33
C LYS A 70 -2.73 -9.19 34.11
N LYS A 71 -3.65 -8.28 34.42
CA LYS A 71 -5.09 -8.48 34.24
C LYS A 71 -5.27 -8.86 32.78
N THR A 72 -5.55 -10.13 32.54
CA THR A 72 -5.81 -10.67 31.21
C THR A 72 -6.95 -9.82 30.64
N LYS A 73 -6.72 -9.17 29.50
CA LYS A 73 -7.76 -8.34 28.89
C LYS A 73 -8.95 -9.25 28.57
N PRO A 74 -10.20 -8.79 28.76
CA PRO A 74 -11.37 -9.54 28.34
C PRO A 74 -11.29 -9.90 26.85
N TRP A 75 -11.73 -11.10 26.48
CA TRP A 75 -11.63 -11.62 25.11
C TRP A 75 -12.25 -10.70 24.05
N PHE A 76 -13.30 -9.95 24.43
CA PHE A 76 -14.00 -9.01 23.53
C PHE A 76 -13.26 -7.69 23.31
N LYS A 77 -12.32 -7.31 24.20
CA LYS A 77 -11.50 -6.09 24.03
C LYS A 77 -10.27 -6.34 23.16
N ASP A 78 -9.79 -7.58 23.12
CA ASP A 78 -8.60 -7.99 22.39
C ASP A 78 -8.83 -9.40 21.81
N PRO A 79 -9.61 -9.52 20.72
CA PRO A 79 -10.02 -10.81 20.18
C PRO A 79 -8.84 -11.49 19.47
N SER A 80 -8.11 -12.31 20.22
CA SER A 80 -6.90 -13.00 19.76
C SER A 80 -7.17 -14.20 18.85
N THR A 81 -8.34 -14.83 18.95
CA THR A 81 -8.72 -16.00 18.16
C THR A 81 -9.73 -15.63 17.06
N ASP A 82 -9.77 -16.38 15.97
CA ASP A 82 -10.74 -16.12 14.89
C ASP A 82 -12.18 -16.30 15.35
N VAL A 83 -12.42 -17.23 16.29
CA VAL A 83 -13.71 -17.39 16.99
C VAL A 83 -14.09 -16.10 17.72
N HIS A 84 -13.18 -15.53 18.52
CA HIS A 84 -13.46 -14.27 19.22
C HIS A 84 -13.73 -13.12 18.24
N LYS A 85 -12.99 -13.05 17.12
CA LYS A 85 -13.21 -12.03 16.07
C LYS A 85 -14.59 -12.18 15.43
N GLU A 86 -15.00 -13.41 15.11
CA GLU A 86 -16.33 -13.69 14.53
C GLU A 86 -17.44 -13.31 15.50
N VAL A 87 -17.33 -13.69 16.78
CA VAL A 87 -18.34 -13.40 17.81
C VAL A 87 -18.45 -11.89 18.05
N VAL A 88 -17.32 -11.17 18.17
CA VAL A 88 -17.33 -9.70 18.28
C VAL A 88 -17.96 -9.06 17.05
N LYS A 89 -17.69 -9.58 15.85
CA LYS A 89 -18.29 -9.08 14.61
C LYS A 89 -19.81 -9.25 14.63
N LYS A 90 -20.34 -10.44 14.97
CA LYS A 90 -21.78 -10.68 15.07
C LYS A 90 -22.43 -9.81 16.16
N LEU A 91 -21.79 -9.67 17.32
CA LEU A 91 -22.27 -8.80 18.41
C LEU A 91 -22.34 -7.33 17.99
N ARG A 92 -21.37 -6.82 17.22
CA ARG A 92 -21.40 -5.44 16.69
C ARG A 92 -22.54 -5.25 15.69
N THR A 93 -22.77 -6.22 14.80
CA THR A 93 -23.90 -6.20 13.87
C THR A 93 -25.22 -6.16 14.62
N LEU A 94 -25.41 -7.08 15.58
CA LEU A 94 -26.58 -7.12 16.45
C LEU A 94 -26.76 -5.79 17.20
N SER A 95 -25.70 -5.30 17.87
CA SER A 95 -25.73 -4.03 18.61
C SER A 95 -26.13 -2.84 17.74
N THR A 96 -25.64 -2.77 16.51
CA THR A 96 -25.99 -1.69 15.57
C THR A 96 -27.44 -1.79 15.15
N ARG A 97 -27.94 -3.00 14.86
CA ARG A 97 -29.34 -3.25 14.51
C ARG A 97 -30.27 -2.88 15.66
N GLU A 98 -29.98 -3.33 16.88
CA GLU A 98 -30.77 -2.99 18.07
C GLU A 98 -30.82 -1.48 18.34
N LEU A 99 -29.68 -0.79 18.24
CA LEU A 99 -29.66 0.66 18.40
C LEU A 99 -30.54 1.36 17.36
N ARG A 100 -30.48 0.93 16.09
CA ARG A 100 -31.27 1.50 15.01
C ARG A 100 -32.76 1.22 15.16
N GLU A 101 -33.14 0.00 15.53
CA GLU A 101 -34.51 -0.37 15.86
C GLU A 101 -35.06 0.50 17.00
N LEU A 102 -34.31 0.65 18.09
CA LEU A 102 -34.72 1.48 19.24
C LEU A 102 -34.80 2.97 18.90
N LEU A 103 -34.10 3.42 17.86
CA LEU A 103 -34.18 4.78 17.36
C LEU A 103 -35.32 5.00 16.34
N GLY A 104 -36.09 3.97 15.99
CA GLY A 104 -37.13 4.06 14.95
C GLY A 104 -36.56 4.17 13.52
N VAL A 105 -35.29 3.84 13.31
CA VAL A 105 -34.60 3.95 12.00
C VAL A 105 -33.90 2.62 11.62
N PRO A 106 -34.65 1.52 11.43
CA PRO A 106 -34.09 0.19 11.25
C PRO A 106 -33.22 0.05 9.99
N ASP A 107 -33.51 0.81 8.93
CA ASP A 107 -32.73 0.79 7.69
C ASP A 107 -31.48 1.68 7.79
N ASN A 108 -30.35 1.16 7.31
CA ASN A 108 -29.09 1.88 7.16
C ASN A 108 -29.15 3.10 6.25
N ARG A 109 -30.14 3.17 5.36
CA ARG A 109 -30.36 4.27 4.40
C ARG A 109 -31.08 5.46 4.99
N ILE A 110 -31.83 5.27 6.08
CA ILE A 110 -32.56 6.35 6.74
C ILE A 110 -31.58 7.23 7.52
N LEU A 111 -31.76 8.55 7.44
CA LEU A 111 -30.95 9.52 8.17
C LEU A 111 -31.14 9.35 9.68
N LEU A 112 -30.07 9.57 10.44
CA LEU A 112 -30.16 9.51 11.90
C LEU A 112 -30.92 10.75 12.40
N PRO A 113 -31.81 10.59 13.40
CA PRO A 113 -32.63 11.69 13.89
C PRO A 113 -31.78 12.80 14.50
N HIS A 114 -32.16 14.06 14.25
CA HIS A 114 -31.63 15.22 15.00
C HIS A 114 -32.12 15.14 16.44
N ARG A 115 -31.41 15.79 17.37
CA ARG A 115 -31.80 15.87 18.79
C ARG A 115 -33.26 16.29 18.98
N ASP A 116 -33.74 17.18 18.12
CA ASP A 116 -35.07 17.81 18.22
C ASP A 116 -36.08 17.20 17.24
N ALA A 117 -35.68 16.19 16.46
CA ALA A 117 -36.52 15.54 15.47
C ALA A 117 -36.85 14.11 15.93
N HIS A 118 -38.13 13.84 16.16
CA HIS A 118 -38.61 12.49 16.45
C HIS A 118 -38.95 11.78 15.14
N PRO A 119 -38.48 10.55 14.92
CA PRO A 119 -39.06 9.71 13.89
C PRO A 119 -40.51 9.41 14.31
N LEU A 120 -41.46 9.91 13.53
CA LEU A 120 -42.88 9.69 13.73
C LEU A 120 -43.33 8.52 12.85
N ASP A 121 -44.26 7.69 13.32
CA ASP A 121 -44.97 6.74 12.45
C ASP A 121 -45.95 7.49 11.53
N ASP A 122 -46.62 6.73 10.66
CA ASP A 122 -47.67 7.22 9.77
C ASP A 122 -48.86 7.88 10.52
N ASN A 123 -48.95 7.67 11.84
CA ASN A 123 -49.96 8.25 12.72
C ASN A 123 -49.46 9.48 13.51
N GLY A 124 -48.22 9.92 13.27
CA GLY A 124 -47.62 11.06 13.98
C GLY A 124 -47.14 10.75 15.40
N GLN A 125 -47.01 9.47 15.78
CA GLN A 125 -46.48 9.05 17.09
C GLN A 125 -44.98 8.79 17.02
N ALA A 126 -44.25 9.20 18.07
CA ALA A 126 -42.81 8.93 18.16
C ALA A 126 -42.53 7.42 18.23
N THR A 127 -41.74 6.91 17.28
CA THR A 127 -41.48 5.46 17.11
C THR A 127 -40.21 4.97 17.80
N GLY A 128 -39.48 5.84 18.51
CA GLY A 128 -38.18 5.49 19.07
C GLY A 128 -37.74 6.33 20.26
N PHE A 129 -36.59 5.96 20.83
CA PHE A 129 -35.91 6.69 21.88
C PHE A 129 -35.32 8.00 21.36
N ASN A 130 -35.37 9.03 22.19
CA ASN A 130 -34.63 10.25 21.93
C ASN A 130 -33.13 10.03 22.15
N VAL A 131 -32.34 10.59 21.25
CA VAL A 131 -30.89 10.48 21.28
C VAL A 131 -30.26 11.81 20.95
N ASP A 132 -29.16 12.12 21.63
CA ASP A 132 -28.31 13.24 21.30
C ASP A 132 -26.93 12.71 20.90
N PHE A 133 -26.70 12.63 19.59
CA PHE A 133 -25.42 12.21 19.02
C PHE A 133 -24.31 13.26 19.18
N THR A 134 -24.60 14.47 19.63
CA THR A 134 -23.55 15.45 19.98
C THR A 134 -22.90 15.07 21.31
N CYS A 135 -23.69 14.52 22.23
CA CYS A 135 -23.28 14.06 23.56
C CYS A 135 -22.55 12.71 23.54
N ARG A 136 -21.84 12.38 24.63
CA ARG A 136 -21.17 11.08 24.77
C ARG A 136 -22.19 9.96 25.04
N ALA A 137 -21.77 8.72 24.82
CA ALA A 137 -22.56 7.53 25.12
C ALA A 137 -23.01 7.47 26.59
N ASP A 138 -22.13 7.85 27.51
CA ASP A 138 -22.36 7.87 28.96
C ASP A 138 -23.16 9.10 29.45
N HIS A 139 -23.57 9.99 28.55
CA HIS A 139 -24.41 11.13 28.92
C HIS A 139 -25.81 10.66 29.35
N SER A 140 -26.38 11.31 30.38
CA SER A 140 -27.67 10.95 30.97
C SER A 140 -28.80 10.89 29.95
N TYR A 141 -28.76 11.74 28.92
CA TYR A 141 -29.74 11.75 27.82
C TYR A 141 -29.74 10.44 27.01
N ASN A 142 -28.56 9.85 26.77
CA ASN A 142 -28.41 8.63 25.95
C ASN A 142 -28.46 7.35 26.78
N ALA A 143 -28.31 7.45 28.12
CA ALA A 143 -28.24 6.31 29.01
C ALA A 143 -29.47 5.36 28.93
N PRO A 144 -30.72 5.84 28.81
CA PRO A 144 -31.89 4.96 28.69
C PRO A 144 -31.85 4.09 27.42
N LEU A 145 -31.52 4.70 26.27
CA LEU A 145 -31.37 4.00 24.99
C LEU A 145 -30.28 2.92 25.09
N LEU A 146 -29.09 3.29 25.58
CA LEU A 146 -27.97 2.34 25.66
C LEU A 146 -28.23 1.22 26.65
N HIS A 147 -28.89 1.51 27.78
CA HIS A 147 -29.26 0.48 28.74
C HIS A 147 -30.24 -0.52 28.12
N ARG A 148 -31.27 -0.03 27.41
CA ARG A 148 -32.23 -0.88 26.71
C ARG A 148 -31.55 -1.72 25.62
N ALA A 149 -30.67 -1.10 24.83
CA ALA A 149 -29.91 -1.79 23.79
C ALA A 149 -29.02 -2.91 24.37
N ILE A 150 -28.31 -2.66 25.48
CA ILE A 150 -27.49 -3.69 26.14
C ILE A 150 -28.36 -4.86 26.60
N THR A 151 -29.48 -4.58 27.26
CA THR A 151 -30.41 -5.62 27.73
C THR A 151 -30.94 -6.46 26.57
N ASN A 152 -31.37 -5.81 25.48
CA ASN A 152 -31.84 -6.50 24.27
C ASN A 152 -30.75 -7.33 23.61
N VAL A 153 -29.52 -6.81 23.48
CA VAL A 153 -28.39 -7.55 22.89
C VAL A 153 -28.06 -8.79 23.72
N VAL A 154 -28.02 -8.68 25.05
CA VAL A 154 -27.77 -9.84 25.93
C VAL A 154 -28.90 -10.86 25.82
N ALA A 155 -30.16 -10.41 25.84
CA ALA A 155 -31.32 -11.30 25.73
C ALA A 155 -31.34 -11.99 24.36
N LYS A 156 -31.25 -11.25 23.26
CA LYS A 156 -31.22 -11.80 21.90
C LYS A 156 -30.02 -12.72 21.67
N ALA A 157 -28.85 -12.40 22.19
CA ALA A 157 -27.69 -13.30 22.07
C ALA A 157 -27.85 -14.63 22.85
N LYS A 158 -28.73 -14.66 23.87
CA LYS A 158 -29.03 -15.86 24.66
C LYS A 158 -30.23 -16.64 24.12
N ASP A 159 -31.31 -15.94 23.78
CA ASP A 159 -32.62 -16.50 23.46
C ASP A 159 -32.78 -16.77 21.96
N ALA A 160 -32.15 -15.96 21.11
CA ALA A 160 -32.16 -16.14 19.66
C ALA A 160 -30.79 -16.65 19.19
N PRO A 161 -30.70 -17.84 18.57
CA PRO A 161 -29.48 -18.29 17.92
C PRO A 161 -29.26 -17.47 16.64
N GLU A 162 -28.92 -16.18 16.76
CA GLU A 162 -28.54 -15.29 15.65
C GLU A 162 -27.17 -15.70 15.07
N GLY A 163 -27.02 -16.99 14.78
CA GLY A 163 -25.78 -17.63 14.38
C GLY A 163 -24.71 -17.69 15.48
N PHE A 164 -25.04 -17.45 16.76
CA PHE A 164 -24.08 -17.61 17.86
C PHE A 164 -23.92 -19.07 18.28
N THR A 165 -25.01 -19.84 18.30
CA THR A 165 -24.97 -21.28 18.60
C THR A 165 -24.26 -22.11 17.53
N SER A 166 -24.18 -21.59 16.30
CA SER A 166 -23.42 -22.21 15.20
C SER A 166 -21.92 -21.98 15.30
N ILE A 167 -21.45 -21.13 16.22
CA ILE A 167 -20.02 -20.88 16.43
C ILE A 167 -19.51 -21.89 17.44
N VAL A 168 -18.65 -22.80 16.97
CA VAL A 168 -17.96 -23.78 17.81
C VAL A 168 -17.09 -23.03 18.83
N ASN A 169 -17.19 -23.37 20.10
CA ASN A 169 -16.49 -22.70 21.22
C ASN A 169 -16.82 -21.22 21.39
N CYS A 170 -18.08 -20.82 21.14
CA CYS A 170 -18.53 -19.45 21.41
C CYS A 170 -18.30 -19.09 22.90
N PRO A 171 -17.58 -17.99 23.21
CA PRO A 171 -17.42 -17.54 24.58
C PRO A 171 -18.77 -17.04 25.15
N PRO A 172 -18.93 -17.02 26.48
CA PRO A 172 -20.16 -16.52 27.09
C PRO A 172 -20.35 -15.03 26.78
N ILE A 173 -21.53 -14.69 26.29
CA ILE A 173 -21.93 -13.31 25.98
C ILE A 173 -22.55 -12.72 27.24
N ASP A 174 -21.75 -11.93 27.95
CA ASP A 174 -22.16 -11.25 29.17
C ASP A 174 -22.51 -9.76 28.91
N THR A 175 -22.99 -9.10 29.96
CA THR A 175 -23.32 -7.67 29.94
C THR A 175 -22.10 -6.82 29.58
N ALA A 176 -20.88 -7.26 29.91
CA ALA A 176 -19.67 -6.51 29.63
C ALA A 176 -19.31 -6.53 28.13
N ALA A 177 -19.44 -7.69 27.48
CA ALA A 177 -19.28 -7.85 26.04
C ALA A 177 -20.33 -7.04 25.28
N ALA A 178 -21.60 -7.14 25.68
CA ALA A 178 -22.69 -6.35 25.09
C ALA A 178 -22.49 -4.85 25.29
N LYS A 179 -22.09 -4.41 26.49
CA LYS A 179 -21.76 -2.99 26.75
C LYS A 179 -20.64 -2.50 25.85
N PHE A 180 -19.58 -3.30 25.68
CA PHE A 180 -18.47 -2.95 24.79
C PHE A 180 -18.93 -2.75 23.33
N THR A 181 -19.73 -3.67 22.79
CA THR A 181 -20.18 -3.60 21.40
C THR A 181 -21.27 -2.53 21.17
N VAL A 182 -22.18 -2.34 22.13
CA VAL A 182 -23.20 -1.28 22.06
C VAL A 182 -22.57 0.11 22.10
N TYR A 183 -21.63 0.36 23.01
CA TYR A 183 -20.94 1.66 23.08
C TYR A 183 -20.14 1.92 21.80
N GLY A 184 -19.41 0.93 21.30
CA GLY A 184 -18.69 1.06 20.02
C GLY A 184 -19.62 1.29 18.83
N SER A 185 -20.81 0.68 18.82
CA SER A 185 -21.82 0.88 17.78
C SER A 185 -22.44 2.27 17.86
N TYR A 186 -22.71 2.76 19.07
CA TYR A 186 -23.17 4.13 19.31
C TYR A 186 -22.15 5.16 18.79
N ASP A 187 -20.86 4.99 19.10
CA ASP A 187 -19.81 5.90 18.60
C ASP A 187 -19.72 5.91 17.07
N ASN A 188 -19.99 4.78 16.41
CA ASN A 188 -20.09 4.70 14.96
C ASN A 188 -21.33 5.42 14.42
N LEU A 189 -22.50 5.27 15.06
CA LEU A 189 -23.71 6.03 14.71
C LEU A 189 -23.50 7.53 14.90
N LYS A 190 -22.89 7.93 16.02
CA LYS A 190 -22.48 9.31 16.28
C LYS A 190 -21.56 9.88 15.20
N ARG A 191 -20.59 9.09 14.72
CA ARG A 191 -19.73 9.48 13.59
C ARG A 191 -20.55 9.66 12.32
N THR A 192 -21.45 8.73 12.02
CA THR A 192 -22.35 8.79 10.86
C THR A 192 -23.25 10.03 10.92
N TYR A 193 -23.79 10.34 12.10
CA TYR A 193 -24.59 11.54 12.34
C TYR A 193 -23.79 12.81 12.03
N ARG A 194 -22.53 12.89 12.48
CA ARG A 194 -21.64 14.03 12.14
C ARG A 194 -21.41 14.11 10.63
N GLU A 195 -21.16 12.98 9.97
CA GLU A 195 -20.98 12.92 8.51
C GLU A 195 -22.25 13.33 7.74
N GLN A 196 -23.44 13.14 8.30
CA GLN A 196 -24.72 13.56 7.70
C GLN A 196 -25.03 15.06 7.91
N ASN A 197 -24.61 15.63 9.04
CA ASN A 197 -25.02 16.98 9.46
C ASN A 197 -23.92 18.04 9.37
N SER A 198 -22.68 17.66 9.00
CA SER A 198 -21.56 18.59 8.81
C SER A 198 -20.94 18.42 7.43
N VAL A 199 -20.90 19.51 6.67
CA VAL A 199 -20.28 19.57 5.33
C VAL A 199 -18.79 19.20 5.41
N GLU A 200 -18.08 19.69 6.42
CA GLU A 200 -16.67 19.38 6.67
C GLU A 200 -16.46 17.90 6.97
N ALA A 201 -17.29 17.30 7.82
CA ALA A 201 -17.20 15.88 8.14
C ALA A 201 -17.54 15.00 6.93
N ALA A 202 -18.52 15.38 6.12
CA ALA A 202 -18.85 14.71 4.87
C ALA A 202 -17.69 14.78 3.87
N ALA A 203 -17.06 15.94 3.71
CA ALA A 203 -15.89 16.12 2.85
C ALA A 203 -14.69 15.29 3.35
N ALA A 204 -14.41 15.31 4.65
CA ALA A 204 -13.35 14.51 5.26
C ALA A 204 -13.60 13.00 5.09
N LYS A 205 -14.85 12.54 5.19
CA LYS A 205 -15.22 11.15 4.89
C LYS A 205 -14.94 10.81 3.43
N LYS A 206 -15.42 11.64 2.49
CA LYS A 206 -15.18 11.43 1.04
C LYS A 206 -13.68 11.29 0.76
N LEU A 207 -12.85 12.16 1.34
CA LEU A 207 -11.39 12.11 1.23
C LEU A 207 -10.81 10.83 1.84
N ARG A 208 -11.22 10.45 3.05
CA ARG A 208 -10.77 9.21 3.71
C ARG A 208 -11.14 7.97 2.88
N ASP A 209 -12.36 7.91 2.38
CA ASP A 209 -12.85 6.79 1.57
C ASP A 209 -12.11 6.73 0.23
N ARG A 210 -11.78 7.88 -0.38
CA ARG A 210 -10.90 7.98 -1.55
C ARG A 210 -9.53 7.39 -1.24
N ASN A 211 -8.88 7.84 -0.17
CA ASN A 211 -7.54 7.37 0.22
C ASN A 211 -7.54 5.87 0.55
N ASN A 212 -8.58 5.36 1.20
CA ASN A 212 -8.74 3.94 1.49
C ASN A 212 -8.89 3.11 0.20
N ARG A 213 -9.69 3.57 -0.76
CA ARG A 213 -9.82 2.93 -2.08
C ARG A 213 -8.50 2.94 -2.83
N HIS A 214 -7.80 4.07 -2.82
CA HIS A 214 -6.49 4.24 -3.43
C HIS A 214 -5.48 3.22 -2.89
N GLN A 215 -5.32 3.18 -1.56
CA GLN A 215 -4.45 2.21 -0.87
C GLN A 215 -4.88 0.76 -1.11
N SER A 216 -6.18 0.47 -1.15
CA SER A 216 -6.66 -0.87 -1.47
C SER A 216 -6.31 -1.29 -2.90
N ARG A 217 -6.38 -0.38 -3.87
CA ARG A 217 -6.01 -0.64 -5.27
C ARG A 217 -4.50 -0.89 -5.40
N MET A 218 -3.68 -0.10 -4.70
CA MET A 218 -2.22 -0.33 -4.62
C MET A 218 -1.90 -1.71 -4.07
N ARG A 219 -2.50 -2.11 -2.93
CA ARG A 219 -2.31 -3.45 -2.36
C ARG A 219 -2.72 -4.55 -3.34
N GLN A 220 -3.87 -4.42 -3.99
CA GLN A 220 -4.32 -5.39 -4.99
C GLN A 220 -3.40 -5.46 -6.22
N LYS A 221 -2.76 -4.36 -6.64
CA LYS A 221 -1.74 -4.39 -7.71
C LYS A 221 -0.49 -5.11 -7.24
N ARG A 222 0.01 -4.78 -6.04
CA ARG A 222 1.14 -5.46 -5.40
C ARG A 222 0.91 -6.98 -5.32
N ASP A 223 -0.20 -7.40 -4.73
CA ASP A 223 -0.49 -8.83 -4.50
C ASP A 223 -0.56 -9.60 -5.83
N ARG A 224 -1.20 -9.04 -6.87
CA ARG A 224 -1.25 -9.63 -8.21
C ARG A 224 0.13 -9.78 -8.86
N ARG A 225 1.03 -8.81 -8.64
CA ARG A 225 2.40 -8.85 -9.16
C ARG A 225 3.23 -9.88 -8.41
N LEU A 226 3.08 -9.98 -7.10
CA LEU A 226 3.70 -11.02 -6.29
C LEU A 226 3.25 -12.42 -6.73
N GLU A 227 1.97 -12.60 -7.08
CA GLU A 227 1.48 -13.86 -7.67
C GLU A 227 2.15 -14.20 -9.02
N ALA A 228 2.63 -13.20 -9.77
CA ALA A 228 3.33 -13.39 -11.05
C ALA A 228 4.84 -13.56 -10.96
N VAL A 229 5.44 -13.31 -9.80
CA VAL A 229 6.89 -13.45 -9.57
C VAL A 229 7.43 -14.82 -10.03
N PRO A 230 6.81 -15.97 -9.73
CA PRO A 230 7.36 -17.26 -10.16
C PRO A 230 7.47 -17.40 -11.69
N ALA A 231 6.50 -16.87 -12.43
CA ALA A 231 6.52 -16.87 -13.89
C ALA A 231 7.61 -15.93 -14.42
N PHE A 232 7.83 -14.79 -13.77
CA PHE A 232 8.89 -13.86 -14.13
C PHE A 232 10.28 -14.45 -13.92
N ILE A 233 10.52 -15.07 -12.76
CA ILE A 233 11.77 -15.78 -12.46
C ILE A 233 12.03 -16.87 -13.50
N THR A 234 10.99 -17.60 -13.91
CA THR A 234 11.14 -18.66 -14.93
C THR A 234 11.55 -18.09 -16.29
N LEU A 235 11.06 -16.90 -16.67
CA LEU A 235 11.32 -16.31 -17.99
C LEU A 235 12.62 -15.52 -18.04
N PHE A 236 12.97 -14.82 -16.97
CA PHE A 236 14.07 -13.86 -16.93
C PHE A 236 15.19 -14.20 -15.94
N GLU A 237 15.06 -15.31 -15.21
CA GLU A 237 16.06 -15.79 -14.24
C GLU A 237 16.41 -14.76 -13.16
N ARG A 238 15.49 -13.84 -12.86
CA ARG A 238 15.63 -12.80 -11.84
C ARG A 238 14.40 -12.69 -10.96
N ASP A 239 14.63 -12.39 -9.68
CA ASP A 239 13.58 -12.19 -8.69
C ASP A 239 13.26 -10.69 -8.51
N PRO A 240 12.06 -10.23 -8.94
CA PRO A 240 11.65 -8.84 -8.76
C PRO A 240 10.93 -8.59 -7.43
N THR A 241 10.88 -9.55 -6.50
CA THR A 241 10.12 -9.43 -5.23
C THR A 241 10.46 -8.16 -4.46
N ASP A 242 11.74 -7.83 -4.33
CA ASP A 242 12.19 -6.65 -3.57
C ASP A 242 11.86 -5.31 -4.25
N LEU A 243 11.47 -5.34 -5.53
CA LEU A 243 10.98 -4.16 -6.25
C LEU A 243 9.49 -3.91 -5.98
N ILE A 244 8.76 -4.86 -5.38
CA ILE A 244 7.29 -4.85 -5.31
C ILE A 244 6.82 -4.43 -3.91
N GLU A 245 6.69 -3.12 -3.70
CA GLU A 245 6.05 -2.56 -2.50
C GLU A 245 4.74 -1.83 -2.83
N THR A 246 3.81 -1.83 -1.87
CA THR A 246 2.47 -1.20 -2.00
C THR A 246 2.58 0.23 -2.47
N GLU A 247 3.47 1.02 -1.88
CA GLU A 247 3.61 2.46 -2.17
C GLU A 247 4.29 2.74 -3.51
N TYR A 248 4.89 1.73 -4.15
CA TYR A 248 5.55 1.87 -5.46
C TYR A 248 4.57 1.65 -6.63
N MET A 249 3.32 1.25 -6.33
CA MET A 249 2.31 0.92 -7.33
C MET A 249 1.63 2.19 -7.86
N SER A 250 1.40 2.29 -9.17
CA SER A 250 0.51 3.32 -9.72
C SER A 250 -0.95 2.97 -9.44
N VAL A 251 -1.83 3.95 -9.34
CA VAL A 251 -3.28 3.72 -9.23
C VAL A 251 -3.99 4.16 -10.51
N ASP A 252 -5.18 3.61 -10.72
CA ASP A 252 -6.09 4.09 -11.75
C ASP A 252 -6.97 5.18 -11.11
N GLU A 253 -6.93 6.38 -11.67
CA GLU A 253 -7.67 7.54 -11.19
C GLU A 253 -9.01 7.65 -11.92
N SER A 254 -10.06 8.04 -11.20
CA SER A 254 -11.35 8.44 -11.78
C SER A 254 -11.39 9.95 -12.01
N ALA A 255 -12.27 10.41 -12.90
CA ALA A 255 -12.50 11.83 -13.09
C ALA A 255 -13.18 12.49 -11.87
N ASP A 256 -13.57 11.70 -10.86
CA ASP A 256 -14.12 12.17 -9.58
C ASP A 256 -15.37 13.08 -9.71
N GLY A 257 -16.10 12.96 -10.83
CA GLY A 257 -17.28 13.77 -11.14
C GLY A 257 -16.96 15.08 -11.88
N ASP A 258 -15.70 15.30 -12.26
CA ASP A 258 -15.30 16.35 -13.18
C ASP A 258 -15.63 15.92 -14.62
N GLU A 259 -16.73 16.46 -15.14
CA GLU A 259 -17.24 16.17 -16.49
C GLU A 259 -16.23 16.53 -17.58
N ALA A 260 -15.45 17.61 -17.41
CA ALA A 260 -14.46 18.04 -18.40
C ALA A 260 -13.29 17.06 -18.47
N LYS A 261 -12.78 16.62 -17.31
CA LYS A 261 -11.73 15.61 -17.21
C LYS A 261 -12.20 14.25 -17.73
N GLU A 262 -13.43 13.87 -17.41
CA GLU A 262 -14.04 12.64 -17.93
C GLU A 262 -14.14 12.65 -19.46
N GLN A 263 -14.63 13.76 -20.01
CA GLN A 263 -14.73 13.94 -21.46
C GLN A 263 -13.36 13.92 -22.14
N GLN A 264 -12.34 14.54 -21.54
CA GLN A 264 -10.97 14.49 -22.03
C GLN A 264 -10.46 13.05 -22.13
N TRP A 265 -10.67 12.23 -21.10
CA TRP A 265 -10.26 10.83 -21.10
C TRP A 265 -11.03 9.98 -22.11
N TRP A 266 -12.33 10.24 -22.26
CA TRP A 266 -13.10 9.59 -23.32
C TRP A 266 -12.59 9.92 -24.72
N ASN A 267 -12.16 11.15 -24.94
CA ASN A 267 -11.58 11.59 -26.20
C ASN A 267 -10.22 10.91 -26.44
N MET A 268 -9.37 10.80 -25.41
CA MET A 268 -8.09 10.06 -25.49
C MET A 268 -8.29 8.58 -25.81
N LEU A 269 -9.35 7.98 -25.28
CA LEU A 269 -9.73 6.59 -25.55
C LEU A 269 -10.33 6.36 -26.94
N GLY A 270 -10.71 7.42 -27.66
CA GLY A 270 -11.45 7.31 -28.92
C GLY A 270 -12.81 6.61 -28.78
N TYR A 271 -13.38 6.57 -27.58
CA TYR A 271 -14.59 5.79 -27.31
C TYR A 271 -15.83 6.50 -27.88
N PRO A 272 -16.65 5.84 -28.72
CA PRO A 272 -17.81 6.47 -29.35
C PRO A 272 -18.83 6.97 -28.32
N PRO A 273 -19.42 8.17 -28.48
CA PRO A 273 -20.38 8.73 -27.52
C PRO A 273 -21.57 7.83 -27.18
N HIS A 274 -22.08 7.07 -28.17
CA HIS A 274 -23.21 6.17 -28.00
C HIS A 274 -22.90 4.91 -27.15
N LEU A 275 -21.62 4.64 -26.87
CA LEU A 275 -21.17 3.55 -25.99
C LEU A 275 -20.78 4.03 -24.59
N ARG A 276 -20.82 5.35 -24.34
CA ARG A 276 -20.53 5.93 -23.03
C ARG A 276 -21.81 5.82 -22.19
N THR A 277 -21.82 4.91 -21.22
CA THR A 277 -22.95 4.76 -20.29
C THR A 277 -22.51 5.14 -18.89
N ASP A 278 -23.46 5.52 -18.02
CA ASP A 278 -23.19 5.85 -16.62
C ASP A 278 -22.49 4.72 -15.84
N ASP A 279 -22.68 3.48 -16.31
CA ASP A 279 -22.09 2.27 -15.74
C ASP A 279 -20.62 2.04 -16.17
N HIS A 280 -20.16 2.65 -17.26
CA HIS A 280 -18.81 2.47 -17.80
C HIS A 280 -18.03 3.78 -17.73
N LYS A 281 -17.45 4.12 -16.58
CA LYS A 281 -16.64 5.34 -16.46
C LYS A 281 -15.20 5.11 -16.93
N PRO A 282 -14.57 6.09 -17.61
CA PRO A 282 -13.19 5.98 -18.00
C PRO A 282 -12.30 6.17 -16.76
N PHE A 283 -11.22 5.41 -16.68
CA PHE A 283 -10.15 5.61 -15.70
C PHE A 283 -8.87 6.01 -16.42
N ALA A 284 -7.97 6.70 -15.74
CA ALA A 284 -6.62 6.95 -16.26
C ALA A 284 -5.57 6.34 -15.34
N THR A 285 -4.65 5.59 -15.90
CA THR A 285 -3.53 5.02 -15.14
C THR A 285 -2.52 6.12 -14.84
N GLN A 286 -2.14 6.25 -13.57
CA GLN A 286 -1.14 7.25 -13.14
C GLN A 286 0.26 6.92 -13.66
N THR A 287 0.97 7.96 -14.07
CA THR A 287 2.43 7.96 -14.28
C THR A 287 3.09 8.28 -12.93
N VAL A 288 4.09 7.49 -12.53
CA VAL A 288 4.82 7.69 -11.28
C VAL A 288 6.14 8.35 -11.63
N ASP A 289 6.24 9.66 -11.40
CA ASP A 289 7.30 10.49 -11.99
C ASP A 289 8.69 10.19 -11.42
N TRP A 290 8.75 9.78 -10.14
CA TRP A 290 10.01 9.41 -9.50
C TRP A 290 10.53 8.04 -9.92
N ARG A 291 9.68 7.17 -10.47
CA ARG A 291 10.01 5.76 -10.69
C ARG A 291 10.73 5.58 -12.02
N ALA A 292 11.87 4.91 -11.98
CA ALA A 292 12.64 4.55 -13.16
C ALA A 292 11.78 3.80 -14.20
N PHE A 293 12.05 4.08 -15.47
CA PHE A 293 11.34 3.47 -16.59
C PHE A 293 11.41 1.95 -16.59
N TRP A 294 12.60 1.38 -16.31
CA TRP A 294 12.81 -0.07 -16.31
C TRP A 294 11.95 -0.79 -15.26
N VAL A 295 11.77 -0.19 -14.07
CA VAL A 295 10.88 -0.71 -13.02
C VAL A 295 9.43 -0.69 -13.50
N THR A 296 9.03 0.40 -14.14
CA THR A 296 7.69 0.52 -14.75
C THR A 296 7.47 -0.59 -15.77
N TRP A 297 8.47 -0.92 -16.59
CA TRP A 297 8.39 -2.04 -17.53
C TRP A 297 8.22 -3.40 -16.83
N ILE A 298 9.04 -3.70 -15.82
CA ILE A 298 8.93 -4.96 -15.05
C ILE A 298 7.53 -5.12 -14.48
N PHE A 299 6.97 -4.03 -13.94
CA PHE A 299 5.62 -4.00 -13.40
C PHE A 299 4.54 -4.29 -14.46
N TYR A 300 4.68 -3.76 -15.68
CA TYR A 300 3.80 -4.09 -16.79
C TYR A 300 3.90 -5.55 -17.19
N GLU A 301 5.11 -6.11 -17.20
CA GLU A 301 5.36 -7.49 -17.57
C GLU A 301 4.79 -8.48 -16.53
N LEU A 302 4.93 -8.17 -15.23
CA LEU A 302 4.29 -8.92 -14.15
C LEU A 302 2.76 -8.87 -14.26
N ASP A 303 2.18 -7.71 -14.56
CA ASP A 303 0.74 -7.57 -14.79
C ASP A 303 0.28 -8.39 -16.02
N ARG A 304 1.09 -8.46 -17.08
CA ARG A 304 0.87 -9.31 -18.27
C ARG A 304 0.87 -10.79 -17.88
N MET A 305 1.89 -11.26 -17.17
CA MET A 305 1.99 -12.65 -16.70
C MET A 305 0.80 -13.04 -15.82
N HIS A 306 0.46 -12.21 -14.82
CA HIS A 306 -0.72 -12.43 -13.97
C HIS A 306 -2.02 -12.57 -14.79
N ARG A 307 -2.19 -11.77 -15.85
CA ARG A 307 -3.37 -11.89 -16.73
C ARG A 307 -3.42 -13.24 -17.46
N VAL A 308 -2.30 -13.71 -17.99
CA VAL A 308 -2.22 -15.02 -18.67
C VAL A 308 -2.51 -16.17 -17.70
N MET A 309 -2.11 -16.04 -16.44
CA MET A 309 -2.39 -17.05 -15.41
C MET A 309 -3.86 -17.08 -14.95
N ARG A 310 -4.63 -16.01 -15.14
CA ARG A 310 -6.04 -15.97 -14.73
C ARG A 310 -6.93 -16.80 -15.66
N LYS A 311 -7.75 -17.67 -15.07
CA LYS A 311 -8.80 -18.40 -15.79
C LYS A 311 -9.82 -17.41 -16.37
N ALA A 312 -10.16 -17.59 -17.65
CA ALA A 312 -11.07 -16.73 -18.44
C ALA A 312 -12.44 -16.43 -17.77
N LYS A 313 -12.93 -17.31 -16.89
CA LYS A 313 -14.19 -17.13 -16.14
C LYS A 313 -14.23 -15.93 -15.17
N THR A 314 -13.11 -15.22 -14.97
CA THR A 314 -13.04 -14.05 -14.07
C THR A 314 -12.65 -12.75 -14.76
N ALA A 315 -12.65 -12.72 -16.09
CA ALA A 315 -12.52 -11.48 -16.86
C ALA A 315 -13.79 -10.63 -16.63
N ARG A 316 -13.82 -9.88 -15.52
CA ARG A 316 -14.80 -8.81 -15.32
C ARG A 316 -14.68 -7.84 -16.49
N ALA A 317 -15.81 -7.22 -16.85
CA ALA A 317 -15.82 -6.04 -17.72
C ALA A 317 -14.71 -5.08 -17.28
N THR A 318 -13.69 -4.96 -18.12
CA THR A 318 -12.60 -4.01 -17.92
C THR A 318 -13.15 -2.64 -18.25
N TYR A 319 -13.16 -1.75 -17.25
CA TYR A 319 -13.44 -0.35 -17.50
C TYR A 319 -12.45 0.20 -18.54
N PRO A 320 -12.88 1.11 -19.43
CA PRO A 320 -11.98 1.77 -20.37
C PRO A 320 -10.87 2.51 -19.61
N ARG A 321 -9.61 2.34 -20.04
CA ARG A 321 -8.44 2.92 -19.35
C ARG A 321 -7.57 3.74 -20.29
N VAL A 322 -7.38 5.02 -19.97
CA VAL A 322 -6.32 5.84 -20.56
C VAL A 322 -5.00 5.33 -20.00
N ALA A 323 -4.15 4.83 -20.90
CA ALA A 323 -2.82 4.38 -20.53
C ALA A 323 -1.95 5.56 -20.04
N ALA A 324 -1.04 5.30 -19.11
CA ALA A 324 -0.17 6.33 -18.52
C ALA A 324 0.57 7.15 -19.60
N HIS A 325 1.08 6.49 -20.65
CA HIS A 325 1.81 7.13 -21.75
C HIS A 325 0.92 7.98 -22.69
N LEU A 326 -0.41 7.87 -22.61
CA LEU A 326 -1.35 8.66 -23.42
C LEU A 326 -1.80 9.96 -22.72
N GLY A 327 -1.13 10.35 -21.63
CA GLY A 327 -1.49 11.53 -20.84
C GLY A 327 -2.30 11.20 -19.59
N GLY A 328 -2.01 10.06 -18.96
CA GLY A 328 -2.54 9.76 -17.63
C GLY A 328 -2.04 10.78 -16.58
N PRO A 329 -2.73 10.89 -15.42
CA PRO A 329 -2.34 11.83 -14.38
C PRO A 329 -0.94 11.50 -13.83
N HIS A 330 -0.19 12.55 -13.52
CA HIS A 330 1.14 12.44 -12.94
C HIS A 330 1.07 12.33 -11.41
N MET A 331 1.87 11.46 -10.84
CA MET A 331 2.08 11.29 -9.41
C MET A 331 3.53 11.64 -9.10
N ASP A 332 3.69 12.83 -8.53
CA ASP A 332 4.95 13.41 -8.08
C ASP A 332 5.20 13.15 -6.58
N GLU A 333 4.16 12.79 -5.83
CA GLU A 333 4.24 12.56 -4.38
C GLU A 333 5.18 11.38 -4.06
N PRO A 334 6.24 11.61 -3.27
CA PRO A 334 7.20 10.56 -2.92
C PRO A 334 6.55 9.53 -1.97
N PRO A 335 6.82 8.21 -2.14
CA PRO A 335 6.47 7.19 -1.16
C PRO A 335 7.07 7.47 0.23
N LYS A 336 6.41 6.95 1.26
CA LYS A 336 6.88 7.01 2.65
C LYS A 336 7.96 5.97 2.90
N THR A 337 7.80 4.79 2.32
CA THR A 337 8.86 3.78 2.25
C THR A 337 9.91 4.21 1.24
N ILE A 338 11.16 4.30 1.67
CA ILE A 338 12.27 4.73 0.82
C ILE A 338 12.51 3.66 -0.25
N PRO A 339 12.37 4.00 -1.55
CA PRO A 339 12.71 3.09 -2.62
C PRO A 339 14.24 2.91 -2.72
N PRO A 340 14.70 1.74 -3.17
CA PRO A 340 16.09 1.56 -3.58
C PRO A 340 16.53 2.62 -4.59
N PHE A 341 17.75 3.12 -4.47
CA PHE A 341 18.23 4.23 -5.28
C PHE A 341 18.17 3.95 -6.79
N ASN A 342 18.48 2.71 -7.20
CA ASN A 342 18.47 2.30 -8.61
C ASN A 342 17.06 2.27 -9.24
N MET A 343 16.00 2.29 -8.42
CA MET A 343 14.61 2.35 -8.87
C MET A 343 14.09 3.78 -9.10
N VAL A 344 14.87 4.78 -8.73
CA VAL A 344 14.48 6.19 -8.81
C VAL A 344 15.09 6.81 -10.06
N ASP A 345 14.32 7.59 -10.79
CA ASP A 345 14.81 8.27 -11.99
C ASP A 345 15.79 9.40 -11.60
N PRO A 346 17.02 9.44 -12.16
CA PRO A 346 17.98 10.50 -11.87
C PRO A 346 17.46 11.91 -12.15
N SER A 347 16.59 12.08 -13.15
CA SER A 347 15.99 13.37 -13.47
C SER A 347 15.06 13.87 -12.37
N TRP A 348 14.40 12.96 -11.64
CA TRP A 348 13.57 13.31 -10.50
C TRP A 348 14.39 13.81 -9.33
N PHE A 349 15.56 13.22 -9.05
CA PHE A 349 16.49 13.77 -8.06
C PHE A 349 16.93 15.19 -8.42
N ALA A 350 17.30 15.42 -9.68
CA ALA A 350 17.69 16.75 -10.16
C ALA A 350 16.55 17.76 -10.00
N PHE A 351 15.30 17.35 -10.27
CA PHE A 351 14.12 18.16 -10.04
C PHE A 351 13.90 18.49 -8.55
N CYS A 352 13.96 17.51 -7.65
CA CYS A 352 13.78 17.74 -6.21
C CYS A 352 14.86 18.66 -5.63
N GLU A 353 16.12 18.50 -6.05
CA GLU A 353 17.23 19.36 -5.64
C GLU A 353 17.05 20.81 -6.13
N ALA A 354 16.45 21.00 -7.31
CA ALA A 354 16.24 22.32 -7.89
C ALA A 354 14.99 23.05 -7.35
N VAL A 355 13.90 22.32 -7.07
CA VAL A 355 12.57 22.92 -6.85
C VAL A 355 12.06 22.74 -5.42
N GLU A 356 12.32 21.61 -4.76
CA GLU A 356 11.69 21.29 -3.46
C GLU A 356 12.63 20.52 -2.48
N PRO A 357 13.73 21.15 -2.00
CA PRO A 357 14.71 20.48 -1.13
C PRO A 357 14.14 20.05 0.24
N ALA A 358 12.97 20.55 0.65
CA ALA A 358 12.40 20.33 1.98
C ALA A 358 11.45 19.12 2.10
N LYS A 359 10.93 18.56 0.99
CA LYS A 359 9.90 17.51 1.05
C LYS A 359 10.45 16.09 1.09
N VAL A 360 11.66 15.87 0.57
CA VAL A 360 12.28 14.55 0.45
C VAL A 360 13.67 14.59 1.05
N ASN A 361 13.99 13.64 1.91
CA ASN A 361 15.38 13.44 2.33
C ASN A 361 16.12 12.68 1.22
N VAL A 362 16.54 13.42 0.20
CA VAL A 362 17.24 12.92 -1.00
C VAL A 362 18.49 12.11 -0.62
N GLU A 363 19.20 12.53 0.43
CA GLU A 363 20.39 11.81 0.93
C GLU A 363 20.06 10.40 1.40
N LYS A 364 18.95 10.23 2.14
CA LYS A 364 18.49 8.89 2.58
C LYS A 364 18.11 7.99 1.41
N TRP A 365 17.53 8.56 0.35
CA TRP A 365 17.19 7.82 -0.86
C TRP A 365 18.45 7.41 -1.63
N ARG A 366 19.45 8.30 -1.75
CA ARG A 366 20.75 7.99 -2.35
C ARG A 366 21.53 6.92 -1.59
N ALA A 367 21.36 6.86 -0.27
CA ALA A 367 21.98 5.85 0.57
C ALA A 367 21.27 4.47 0.53
N ALA A 368 20.08 4.38 -0.08
CA ALA A 368 19.34 3.13 -0.17
C ALA A 368 19.99 2.21 -1.20
N LEU A 369 20.60 1.12 -0.73
CA LEU A 369 21.29 0.15 -1.58
C LEU A 369 20.30 -0.52 -2.54
N PRO A 370 20.75 -0.85 -3.77
CA PRO A 370 20.02 -1.74 -4.66
C PRO A 370 19.69 -3.06 -3.96
N PRO A 371 18.55 -3.70 -4.26
CA PRO A 371 18.27 -5.04 -3.75
C PRO A 371 19.24 -6.07 -4.33
N ASP A 372 19.38 -7.20 -3.64
CA ASP A 372 20.28 -8.27 -4.08
C ASP A 372 19.90 -8.74 -5.50
N GLY A 373 20.91 -8.85 -6.38
CA GLY A 373 20.70 -9.23 -7.78
C GLY A 373 20.29 -8.10 -8.72
N TRP A 374 20.13 -6.87 -8.23
CA TRP A 374 19.86 -5.68 -9.03
C TRP A 374 21.04 -4.70 -9.00
N GLU A 375 21.42 -4.21 -10.17
CA GLU A 375 22.59 -3.32 -10.33
C GLU A 375 22.18 -1.84 -10.31
N SER A 376 23.11 -0.96 -10.70
CA SER A 376 22.85 0.49 -10.80
C SER A 376 21.75 0.82 -11.81
N TYR A 377 21.17 2.01 -11.68
CA TYR A 377 20.14 2.52 -12.60
C TYR A 377 20.59 2.42 -14.07
N ASP A 378 21.81 2.84 -14.40
CA ASP A 378 22.29 2.84 -15.79
C ASP A 378 22.38 1.43 -16.36
N THR A 379 22.86 0.48 -15.56
CA THR A 379 23.00 -0.90 -16.02
C THR A 379 21.64 -1.58 -16.18
N GLU A 380 20.72 -1.39 -15.25
CA GLU A 380 19.37 -1.95 -15.35
C GLU A 380 18.57 -1.29 -16.49
N SER A 381 18.66 0.03 -16.65
CA SER A 381 18.02 0.75 -17.76
C SER A 381 18.55 0.32 -19.13
N GLY A 382 19.81 -0.11 -19.22
CA GLY A 382 20.38 -0.71 -20.43
C GLY A 382 19.94 -2.16 -20.69
N LYS A 383 19.51 -2.89 -19.65
CA LYS A 383 19.04 -4.28 -19.72
C LYS A 383 17.54 -4.38 -20.01
N TRP A 384 16.75 -3.39 -19.60
CA TRP A 384 15.30 -3.42 -19.58
C TRP A 384 14.68 -2.26 -20.36
N PRO A 385 13.69 -2.50 -21.23
CA PRO A 385 13.25 -3.83 -21.69
C PRO A 385 14.38 -4.60 -22.36
N PRO A 386 14.44 -5.93 -22.22
CA PRO A 386 15.33 -6.73 -23.06
C PRO A 386 14.93 -6.42 -24.50
N PHE A 387 15.88 -6.04 -25.35
CA PHE A 387 15.63 -5.82 -26.76
C PHE A 387 15.02 -7.11 -27.34
N TYR A 388 13.69 -7.18 -27.43
CA TYR A 388 13.02 -8.16 -28.25
C TYR A 388 13.50 -7.88 -29.67
N GLY A 389 14.39 -8.73 -30.18
CA GLY A 389 15.14 -8.46 -31.40
C GLY A 389 14.27 -7.90 -32.51
N SER A 390 14.32 -6.58 -32.70
CA SER A 390 13.90 -5.94 -33.92
C SER A 390 15.13 -5.22 -34.45
N GLN A 391 15.72 -5.82 -35.48
CA GLN A 391 16.56 -5.10 -36.41
C GLN A 391 15.68 -4.07 -37.10
N THR A 392 15.50 -2.87 -36.54
CA THR A 392 15.23 -1.64 -37.31
C THR A 392 15.51 -0.45 -36.42
N GLY A 393 16.22 0.53 -36.99
CA GLY A 393 17.03 1.49 -36.26
C GLY A 393 16.28 2.54 -35.46
N GLY A 394 16.96 3.02 -34.41
CA GLY A 394 16.95 4.41 -33.98
C GLY A 394 15.59 4.99 -33.58
N SER A 395 14.95 4.41 -32.57
CA SER A 395 13.96 5.11 -31.74
C SER A 395 13.97 4.48 -30.35
N GLN A 396 13.77 5.29 -29.30
CA GLN A 396 13.70 4.81 -27.92
C GLN A 396 12.75 3.61 -27.81
N PRO A 397 13.05 2.61 -26.94
CA PRO A 397 12.13 1.53 -26.68
C PRO A 397 10.84 2.09 -26.07
N SER A 398 9.80 2.18 -26.89
CA SER A 398 8.44 2.46 -26.43
C SER A 398 8.02 1.34 -25.48
N LEU A 399 7.31 1.70 -24.39
CA LEU A 399 6.65 0.70 -23.54
C LEU A 399 5.86 -0.28 -24.42
N PRO A 400 5.82 -1.58 -24.07
CA PRO A 400 4.95 -2.50 -24.78
C PRO A 400 3.54 -1.88 -24.80
N PRO A 401 2.85 -1.85 -25.95
CA PRO A 401 1.52 -1.28 -26.03
C PRO A 401 0.68 -1.91 -24.95
N SER A 402 0.14 -1.08 -24.06
CA SER A 402 -0.82 -1.54 -23.07
C SER A 402 -2.02 -2.06 -23.85
N GLU A 403 -2.18 -3.39 -23.94
CA GLU A 403 -3.40 -4.02 -24.47
C GLU A 403 -4.66 -3.70 -23.64
N ASP A 404 -4.57 -2.80 -22.66
CA ASP A 404 -5.73 -2.11 -22.09
C ASP A 404 -6.53 -1.30 -23.15
N GLY A 405 -5.97 -1.08 -24.35
CA GLY A 405 -6.68 -0.53 -25.52
C GLY A 405 -7.35 -1.57 -26.44
N GLY A 406 -7.15 -2.87 -26.18
CA GLY A 406 -7.77 -3.96 -26.93
C GLY A 406 -9.19 -4.23 -26.46
N GLY A 407 -10.09 -3.26 -26.63
CA GLY A 407 -11.51 -3.55 -26.57
C GLY A 407 -11.82 -4.58 -27.66
N SER A 408 -12.00 -5.84 -27.27
CA SER A 408 -12.78 -6.77 -28.09
C SER A 408 -14.09 -6.04 -28.38
N GLN A 409 -14.26 -5.58 -29.61
CA GLN A 409 -15.54 -5.04 -30.02
C GLN A 409 -16.59 -6.09 -29.69
N PRO A 410 -17.71 -5.73 -29.03
CA PRO A 410 -18.83 -6.64 -28.95
C PRO A 410 -19.22 -6.96 -30.39
N VAL A 411 -19.00 -8.20 -30.81
CA VAL A 411 -19.59 -8.73 -32.04
C VAL A 411 -21.10 -8.69 -31.79
N LEU A 412 -21.74 -7.62 -32.23
CA LEU A 412 -23.18 -7.53 -32.27
C LEU A 412 -23.68 -8.62 -33.22
N PRO A 413 -24.70 -9.41 -32.85
CA PRO A 413 -25.35 -10.29 -33.81
C PRO A 413 -25.88 -9.45 -34.98
N PRO A 414 -25.88 -9.98 -36.22
CA PRO A 414 -26.40 -9.26 -37.36
C PRO A 414 -27.85 -8.87 -37.10
N ALA A 415 -28.16 -7.59 -37.29
CA ALA A 415 -29.52 -7.09 -37.22
C ALA A 415 -30.35 -7.81 -38.30
N GLU A 416 -31.23 -8.71 -37.88
CA GLU A 416 -32.28 -9.21 -38.75
C GLU A 416 -33.20 -8.03 -39.12
N GLY A 417 -33.26 -7.76 -40.42
CA GLY A 417 -33.95 -6.62 -40.99
C GLY A 417 -35.45 -6.65 -40.69
N SER A 418 -35.94 -5.61 -40.02
CA SER A 418 -37.35 -5.22 -40.13
C SER A 418 -37.54 -4.52 -41.47
N SER A 419 -38.01 -5.29 -42.44
CA SER A 419 -38.59 -4.78 -43.68
C SER A 419 -39.84 -3.97 -43.34
N SER A 420 -39.79 -2.68 -43.66
CA SER A 420 -40.96 -1.84 -43.84
C SER A 420 -41.86 -2.43 -44.94
N ALA A 421 -43.16 -2.50 -44.69
CA ALA A 421 -44.17 -2.51 -45.73
C ALA A 421 -45.35 -1.69 -45.22
N GLU A 422 -45.47 -0.47 -45.75
CA GLU A 422 -46.70 0.30 -45.76
C GLU A 422 -47.69 -0.34 -46.74
N ALA A 423 -48.89 -0.64 -46.25
CA ALA A 423 -50.19 -0.45 -46.91
C ALA A 423 -51.29 -0.64 -45.86
#